data_AF-A0A397VJ00-F1
#
_entry.id   AF-A0A397VJ00-F1
#
_cell.length_a   1.000
_cell.length_b   1.000
_cell.length_c   1.000
_cell.angle_alpha   90.00
_cell.angle_beta   90.00
_cell.angle_gamma   90.00
#
_symmetry.space_group_name_H-M   'P 1'
#
loop_
_entity.id
_entity.type
_entity.pdbx_description
1 polymer ?
#
loop_
_entity_poly.entity_id
_entity_poly.type
_entity_poly.pdbx_seq_one_letter_code
_entity_poly.pdbx_strand_id
1 'polypeptide(L)'
;MKNWKLSNEVDNYALELAFPDEEARLIFARNLLDYYNAHVLEYKRIERVMPKARNNPLFFKAKTWHEKILKNSKLGVILAVTHTEKYIENLENEILAHEEEQ
;
A
#
# COMPACT_ATOMS: atom_id res chain seq x y z
N MET A 1 12.78 -2.07 20.63
CA MET A 1 11.87 -2.52 19.55
C MET A 1 11.55 -1.31 18.67
N LYS A 2 11.67 -1.38 17.34
CA LYS A 2 11.29 -0.24 16.47
C LYS A 2 9.76 -0.25 16.34
N ASN A 3 9.10 0.87 16.63
CA ASN A 3 7.62 0.99 16.70
C ASN A 3 6.87 0.43 15.47
N TRP A 4 7.48 0.42 14.29
CA TRP A 4 6.86 -0.13 13.07
C TRP A 4 6.66 -1.65 13.10
N LYS A 5 7.51 -2.41 13.81
CA LYS A 5 7.33 -3.87 13.92
C LYS A 5 6.09 -4.22 14.74
N LEU A 6 5.87 -3.49 15.83
CA LEU A 6 4.70 -3.63 16.70
C LEU A 6 3.40 -3.28 15.94
N SER A 7 3.41 -2.22 15.13
CA SER A 7 2.22 -1.84 14.33
C SER A 7 1.84 -2.95 13.35
N ASN A 8 2.83 -3.54 12.67
CA ASN A 8 2.59 -4.62 11.71
C ASN A 8 2.08 -5.90 12.39
N GLU A 9 2.57 -6.22 13.60
CA GLU A 9 2.04 -7.36 14.37
C GLU A 9 0.57 -7.13 14.76
N VAL A 10 0.21 -5.93 15.21
CA VAL A 10 -1.19 -5.59 15.53
C VAL A 10 -2.09 -5.72 14.31
N ASP A 11 -1.66 -5.20 13.15
CA ASP A 11 -2.43 -5.30 11.91
C ASP A 11 -2.59 -6.76 11.45
N ASN A 12 -1.53 -7.57 11.53
CA ASN A 12 -1.59 -8.99 11.20
C ASN A 12 -2.56 -9.74 12.13
N TYR A 13 -2.48 -9.54 13.44
CA TYR A 13 -3.41 -10.17 14.39
C TYR A 13 -4.86 -9.70 14.18
N ALA A 14 -5.06 -8.43 13.85
CA ALA A 14 -6.39 -7.92 13.52
C ALA A 14 -6.95 -8.58 12.26
N LEU A 15 -6.09 -8.82 11.26
CA LEU A 15 -6.46 -9.50 10.03
C LEU A 15 -6.78 -10.98 10.26
N GLU A 16 -5.97 -11.68 11.07
CA GLU A 16 -6.24 -13.07 11.50
C GLU A 16 -7.53 -13.19 12.29
N LEU A 17 -7.82 -12.23 13.18
CA LEU A 17 -9.05 -12.20 13.95
C LEU A 17 -10.28 -11.97 13.05
N ALA A 18 -10.16 -11.07 12.07
CA ALA A 18 -11.25 -10.75 11.14
C ALA A 18 -11.47 -11.86 10.10
N PHE A 19 -10.40 -12.53 9.68
CA PHE A 19 -10.38 -13.60 8.69
C PHE A 19 -9.54 -14.77 9.24
N PRO A 20 -10.15 -15.68 10.01
CA PRO A 20 -9.43 -16.83 10.56
C PRO A 20 -8.93 -17.81 9.50
N ASP A 21 -9.63 -17.89 8.37
CA ASP A 21 -9.29 -18.69 7.19
C ASP A 21 -8.16 -18.03 6.37
N GLU A 22 -7.09 -18.79 6.12
CA GLU A 22 -5.90 -18.38 5.36
C GLU A 22 -6.23 -17.99 3.91
N GLU A 23 -7.11 -18.72 3.25
CA GLU A 23 -7.51 -18.41 1.87
C GLU A 23 -8.35 -17.12 1.82
N ALA A 24 -9.24 -16.93 2.80
CA ALA A 24 -10.00 -15.69 2.92
C ALA A 24 -9.08 -14.48 3.17
N ARG A 25 -8.04 -14.64 4.00
CA ARG A 25 -7.01 -13.62 4.21
C ARG A 25 -6.26 -13.30 2.92
N LEU A 26 -5.86 -14.33 2.18
CA LEU A 26 -5.12 -14.17 0.93
C LEU A 26 -5.95 -13.41 -0.11
N ILE A 27 -7.22 -13.74 -0.26
CA ILE A 27 -8.16 -13.03 -1.14
C ILE A 27 -8.28 -11.56 -0.73
N PHE A 28 -8.46 -11.27 0.55
CA PHE A 28 -8.53 -9.89 1.04
C PHE A 28 -7.24 -9.13 0.75
N ALA A 29 -6.08 -9.70 1.07
CA ALA A 29 -4.79 -9.07 0.87
C ALA A 29 -4.53 -8.75 -0.61
N ARG A 30 -4.88 -9.65 -1.53
CA ARG A 30 -4.81 -9.42 -2.99
C ARG A 30 -5.71 -8.26 -3.44
N ASN A 31 -6.97 -8.23 -2.99
CA ASN A 31 -7.88 -7.12 -3.27
C ASN A 31 -7.36 -5.79 -2.72
N LEU A 32 -6.76 -5.81 -1.53
CA LEU A 32 -6.16 -4.63 -0.91
C LEU A 32 -4.93 -4.14 -1.70
N LEU A 33 -4.10 -5.06 -2.20
CA LEU A 33 -2.98 -4.74 -3.07
C LEU A 33 -3.43 -4.07 -4.36
N ASP A 34 -4.49 -4.58 -5.00
CA ASP A 34 -5.08 -3.98 -6.20
C ASP A 34 -5.57 -2.54 -5.94
N TYR A 35 -6.22 -2.32 -4.80
CA TYR A 35 -6.64 -0.99 -4.37
C TYR A 35 -5.46 -0.02 -4.21
N TYR A 36 -4.37 -0.44 -3.54
CA TYR A 36 -3.19 0.41 -3.39
C TYR A 36 -2.46 0.66 -4.71
N ASN A 37 -2.41 -0.33 -5.60
CA ASN A 37 -1.87 -0.15 -6.95
C ASN A 37 -2.69 0.88 -7.75
N ALA A 38 -4.02 0.86 -7.65
CA ALA A 38 -4.88 1.87 -8.26
C ALA A 38 -4.57 3.28 -7.71
N HIS A 39 -4.34 3.42 -6.40
CA HIS A 39 -3.90 4.69 -5.80
C HIS A 39 -2.56 5.18 -6.38
N VAL A 40 -1.57 4.29 -6.56
CA VAL A 40 -0.28 4.66 -7.17
C VAL A 40 -0.48 5.19 -8.59
N LEU A 41 -1.34 4.54 -9.38
CA LEU A 41 -1.68 5.00 -10.73
C LEU A 41 -2.35 6.36 -10.71
N GLU A 42 -3.28 6.60 -9.78
CA GLU A 42 -3.96 7.89 -9.65
C GLU A 42 -3.00 9.02 -9.27
N TYR A 43 -2.06 8.78 -8.35
CA TYR A 43 -0.99 9.75 -8.06
C TYR A 43 -0.16 10.08 -9.30
N LYS A 44 0.23 9.08 -10.09
CA LYS A 44 0.96 9.30 -11.35
C LYS A 44 0.13 10.11 -12.36
N ARG A 45 -1.19 9.87 -12.42
CA ARG A 45 -2.12 10.63 -13.26
C ARG A 45 -2.20 12.09 -12.84
N ILE A 46 -2.37 12.35 -11.54
CA ILE A 46 -2.39 13.71 -10.96
C ILE A 46 -1.09 14.46 -11.26
N GLU A 47 0.07 13.84 -11.05
CA GLU A 47 1.38 14.43 -11.38
C GLU A 47 1.54 14.77 -12.86
N ARG A 48 0.93 13.98 -13.76
CA ARG A 48 0.98 14.23 -15.20
C ARG A 48 0.21 15.48 -15.61
N VAL A 49 -0.96 15.71 -15.00
CA VAL A 49 -1.86 16.82 -15.36
C VAL A 49 -1.54 18.13 -14.62
N MET A 50 -0.65 18.09 -13.62
CA MET A 50 -0.26 19.30 -12.91
C MET A 50 0.45 20.32 -13.82
N PRO A 51 0.20 21.63 -13.62
CA PRO A 51 0.90 22.69 -14.33
C PRO A 51 2.42 22.62 -14.14
N LYS A 52 3.17 22.47 -15.24
CA LYS A 52 4.65 22.38 -15.24
C LYS A 52 5.34 23.67 -15.65
N ALA A 53 4.64 24.54 -16.38
CA ALA A 53 5.21 25.77 -16.90
C ALA A 53 5.13 26.89 -15.86
N ARG A 54 6.25 27.56 -15.59
CA ARG A 54 6.35 28.63 -14.58
C ARG A 54 5.42 29.83 -14.87
N ASN A 55 5.08 30.05 -16.15
CA ASN A 55 4.14 31.10 -16.58
C ASN A 55 2.67 30.71 -16.37
N ASN A 56 2.36 29.46 -16.02
CA ASN A 56 0.99 29.06 -15.70
C ASN A 56 0.58 29.69 -14.34
N PRO A 57 -0.57 30.38 -14.25
CA PRO A 57 -1.03 31.02 -13.01
C PRO A 57 -1.11 30.08 -11.80
N LEU A 58 -1.29 28.77 -12.04
CA LEU A 58 -1.44 27.75 -11.00
C LEU A 58 -0.13 27.04 -10.66
N PHE A 59 0.99 27.33 -11.34
CA PHE A 59 2.26 26.61 -11.19
C PHE A 59 2.74 26.55 -9.73
N PHE A 60 2.85 27.70 -9.07
CA PHE A 60 3.36 27.76 -7.70
C PHE A 60 2.42 27.06 -6.71
N LYS A 61 1.10 27.22 -6.88
CA LYS A 61 0.10 26.54 -6.05
C LYS A 61 0.19 25.02 -6.20
N ALA A 62 0.29 24.51 -7.44
CA ALA A 62 0.45 23.09 -7.72
C ALA A 62 1.76 22.55 -7.15
N LYS A 63 2.88 23.26 -7.33
CA LYS A 63 4.19 22.89 -6.79
C LYS A 63 4.16 22.79 -5.26
N THR A 64 3.65 23.82 -4.57
CA THR A 64 3.56 23.82 -3.10
C THR A 64 2.66 22.69 -2.58
N TRP A 65 1.54 22.42 -3.25
CA TRP A 65 0.66 21.31 -2.88
C TRP A 65 1.33 19.94 -3.08
N HIS A 66 2.05 19.76 -4.19
CA HIS A 66 2.84 18.54 -4.44
C HIS A 66 3.85 18.29 -3.33
N GLU A 67 4.63 19.32 -2.97
CA GLU A 67 5.69 19.23 -1.96
C GLU A 67 5.15 18.96 -0.56
N LYS A 68 4.04 19.61 -0.18
CA LYS A 68 3.50 19.51 1.19
C LYS A 68 2.60 18.29 1.41
N ILE A 69 1.86 17.88 0.39
CA ILE A 69 0.80 16.88 0.50
C ILE A 69 1.15 15.66 -0.34
N LEU A 70 1.21 15.83 -1.66
CA LEU A 70 1.19 14.69 -2.59
C LEU A 70 2.39 13.76 -2.41
N LYS A 71 3.58 14.33 -2.21
CA LYS A 71 4.83 13.57 -2.08
C LYS A 71 4.76 12.53 -0.95
N ASN A 72 4.29 12.94 0.23
CA ASN A 72 4.24 12.06 1.40
C ASN A 72 3.08 11.06 1.31
N SER A 73 1.91 11.49 0.80
CA SER A 73 0.78 10.59 0.58
C SER A 73 1.10 9.49 -0.43
N LYS A 74 1.79 9.84 -1.52
CA LYS A 74 2.27 8.87 -2.52
C LYS A 74 3.28 7.89 -1.92
N LEU A 75 4.23 8.39 -1.11
CA LEU A 75 5.20 7.54 -0.42
C LEU A 75 4.49 6.55 0.53
N GLY A 76 3.49 7.01 1.28
CA GLY A 76 2.70 6.15 2.16
C GLY A 76 2.03 5.00 1.42
N VAL A 77 1.42 5.26 0.26
CA VAL A 77 0.80 4.20 -0.55
C VAL A 77 1.84 3.26 -1.15
N ILE A 78 3.00 3.75 -1.61
CA ILE A 78 4.07 2.86 -2.10
C ILE A 78 4.53 1.91 -0.99
N LEU A 79 4.70 2.41 0.23
CA LEU A 79 5.04 1.56 1.37
C LEU A 79 3.93 0.54 1.66
N ALA A 80 2.66 0.94 1.58
CA ALA A 80 1.53 0.03 1.74
C ALA A 80 1.53 -1.10 0.70
N VAL A 81 1.84 -0.80 -0.57
CA VAL A 81 2.04 -1.82 -1.62
C VAL A 81 3.12 -2.81 -1.20
N THR A 82 4.33 -2.33 -0.89
CA THR A 82 5.46 -3.19 -0.51
C THR A 82 5.18 -4.06 0.72
N HIS A 83 4.50 -3.50 1.72
CA HIS A 83 4.11 -4.25 2.91
C HIS A 83 3.06 -5.32 2.60
N THR A 84 2.08 -5.02 1.75
CA THR A 84 1.02 -5.96 1.36
C THR A 84 1.58 -7.09 0.48
N GLU A 85 2.46 -6.77 -0.48
CA GLU A 85 3.16 -7.78 -1.29
C GLU A 85 3.93 -8.76 -0.42
N LYS A 86 4.69 -8.25 0.55
CA LYS A 86 5.43 -9.09 1.48
C LYS A 86 4.52 -9.96 2.35
N TYR A 87 3.38 -9.41 2.79
CA TYR A 87 2.41 -10.18 3.56
C TYR A 87 1.82 -11.33 2.74
N ILE A 88 1.44 -11.06 1.49
CA ILE A 88 0.94 -12.07 0.54
C ILE A 88 1.99 -13.18 0.34
N GLU A 89 3.24 -12.80 0.04
CA GLU A 89 4.33 -13.78 -0.15
C GLU A 89 4.52 -14.67 1.08
N ASN A 90 4.50 -14.10 2.28
CA ASN A 90 4.60 -14.88 3.51
C ASN A 90 3.43 -15.85 3.68
N LEU A 91 2.19 -15.37 3.46
CA LEU A 91 0.99 -16.18 3.61
C LEU A 91 0.91 -17.31 2.58
N GLU A 92 1.31 -17.04 1.33
CA GLU A 92 1.39 -18.07 0.28
C GLU A 92 2.41 -19.16 0.64
N ASN A 93 3.56 -18.79 1.22
CA ASN A 93 4.55 -19.76 1.70
C ASN A 93 4.05 -20.57 2.91
N GLU A 94 3.29 -19.96 3.83
CA GLU A 94 2.68 -20.64 4.98
C GLU A 94 1.65 -21.68 4.52
N ILE A 95 0.77 -21.32 3.58
CA ILE A 95 -0.23 -22.23 3.00
C ILE A 95 0.46 -23.43 2.32
N LEU A 96 1.49 -23.18 1.50
CA LEU A 96 2.24 -24.26 0.84
C LEU A 96 2.90 -25.21 1.84
N ALA A 97 3.49 -24.68 2.92
CA ALA A 97 4.10 -25.51 3.95
C ALA A 97 3.06 -26.41 4.66
N HIS A 98 1.86 -25.88 4.93
CA HIS A 98 0.77 -26.67 5.51
C HIS A 98 0.26 -27.78 4.59
N GLU A 99 0.28 -27.56 3.27
CA GLU A 99 -0.10 -28.58 2.27
C GLU A 99 0.95 -29.70 2.15
N GLU A 100 2.24 -29.41 2.33
CA GLU A 100 3.32 -30.40 2.27
C GLU A 100 3.39 -31.31 3.51
N GLU A 101 2.81 -30.88 4.64
CA GLU A 101 2.78 -31.62 5.91
C GLU A 101 1.56 -32.56 6.05
N GLN A 102 0.59 -32.51 5.11
CA GLN A 102 -0.63 -33.33 5.08
C GLN A 102 -0.51 -34.56 4.16
#